data_AF-A0A143HN96-F1
#
_entry.id   AF-A0A143HN96-F1
#
_cell.length_a   1.000
_cell.length_b   1.000
_cell.length_c   1.000
_cell.angle_alpha   90.00
_cell.angle_beta   90.00
_cell.angle_gamma   90.00
#
_symmetry.space_group_name_H-M   'P 1'
#
loop_
_entity.id
_entity.type
_entity.pdbx_description
1 polymer ?
#
loop_
_entity_poly.entity_id
_entity_poly.type
_entity_poly.pdbx_seq_one_letter_code
_entity_poly.pdbx_strand_id
1 'polypeptide(L)'
;MTSPVIDGVLEQMRGLAAEARGGSERIDLKVGGGFADALHDSLKKINRLQNASGEISRAFQSGEPGVALHDVMIASQKASIAFEMGVQVRNRLVTAYKDIMNMQI
;
A
#
# COMPACT_ATOMS: atom_id res chain seq x y z
N MET A 1 -6.54 26.42 60.08
CA MET A 1 -7.32 26.55 58.83
C MET A 1 -6.34 26.88 57.72
N THR A 2 -6.50 26.25 56.55
CA THR A 2 -5.59 26.12 55.38
C THR A 2 -4.52 25.02 55.52
N SER A 3 -4.37 23.99 54.68
CA SER A 3 -5.21 23.40 53.63
C SER A 3 -4.62 21.99 53.34
N PRO A 4 -5.24 20.87 53.78
CA PRO A 4 -4.83 19.50 53.40
C PRO A 4 -5.20 19.14 51.95
N VAL A 5 -5.85 20.05 51.23
CA VAL A 5 -6.35 19.85 49.86
C VAL A 5 -5.24 20.00 48.80
N ILE A 6 -4.14 20.73 49.10
CA ILE A 6 -3.08 21.00 48.11
C ILE A 6 -2.14 19.80 47.94
N ASP A 7 -1.87 19.03 49.00
CA ASP A 7 -1.08 17.79 48.90
C ASP A 7 -1.79 16.70 48.08
N GLY A 8 -3.11 16.55 48.24
CA GLY A 8 -3.89 15.58 47.46
C GLY A 8 -3.93 15.88 45.95
N VAL A 9 -3.93 17.17 45.57
CA VAL A 9 -3.90 17.59 44.16
C VAL A 9 -2.55 17.30 43.50
N LEU A 10 -1.45 17.40 44.27
CA LEU A 10 -0.12 17.05 43.76
C LEU A 10 0.05 15.54 43.56
N GLU A 11 -0.60 14.72 44.38
CA GLU A 11 -0.61 13.26 44.21
C GLU A 11 -1.48 12.83 43.02
N GLN A 12 -2.63 13.49 42.83
CA GLN A 12 -3.50 13.29 41.66
C GLN A 12 -2.83 13.73 40.35
N MET A 13 -2.07 14.83 40.36
CA MET A 13 -1.25 15.26 39.22
C MET A 13 -0.11 14.29 38.91
N ARG A 14 0.48 13.64 39.92
CA ARG A 14 1.53 12.62 39.74
C ARG A 14 0.96 11.30 39.18
N GLY A 15 -0.24 10.90 39.58
CA GLY A 15 -0.95 9.74 39.00
C GLY A 15 -1.26 9.95 37.52
N LEU A 16 -1.78 11.13 37.15
CA LEU A 16 -2.08 11.48 35.76
C LEU A 16 -0.80 11.57 34.88
N ALA A 17 0.32 12.01 35.46
CA ALA A 17 1.62 12.07 34.77
C ALA A 17 2.31 10.69 34.61
N ALA A 18 1.94 9.69 35.42
CA ALA A 18 2.38 8.31 35.28
C ALA A 18 1.57 7.59 34.19
N GLU A 19 0.27 7.85 34.10
CA GLU A 19 -0.62 7.31 33.06
C GLU A 19 -0.27 7.86 31.67
N ALA A 20 0.13 9.14 31.58
CA ALA A 20 0.62 9.75 30.34
C ALA A 20 1.98 9.18 29.85
N ARG A 21 2.78 8.56 30.74
CA ARG A 21 4.05 7.91 30.35
C ARG A 21 3.89 6.44 29.96
N GLY A 22 2.79 5.79 30.35
CA GLY A 22 2.52 4.38 30.06
C GLY A 22 1.79 4.11 28.73
N GLY A 23 1.21 5.14 28.11
CA GLY A 23 0.37 5.01 26.92
C GLY A 23 1.05 5.39 25.61
N SER A 24 2.27 4.91 25.36
CA SER A 24 2.79 4.82 23.99
C SER A 24 2.85 3.35 23.62
N GLU A 25 1.68 2.75 23.37
CA GLU A 25 1.60 1.61 22.47
C GLU A 25 2.18 2.09 21.14
N ARG A 26 3.46 1.80 20.93
CA ARG A 26 4.02 1.75 19.59
C ARG A 26 3.12 0.79 18.85
N ILE A 27 2.30 1.33 17.96
CA ILE A 27 1.64 0.53 16.95
C ILE A 27 2.79 -0.09 16.17
N ASP A 28 3.15 -1.33 16.54
CA ASP A 28 4.02 -2.18 15.75
C ASP A 28 3.20 -2.52 14.51
N LEU A 29 3.18 -1.58 13.58
CA LEU A 29 2.82 -1.84 12.20
C LEU A 29 3.89 -2.80 11.70
N LYS A 30 3.75 -4.08 12.03
CA LYS A 30 4.21 -5.15 11.17
C LYS A 30 3.54 -4.90 9.84
N VAL A 31 4.21 -4.14 8.99
CA VAL A 31 3.97 -4.09 7.56
C VAL A 31 4.25 -5.51 7.08
N GLY A 32 3.23 -6.36 7.18
CA GLY A 32 3.26 -7.70 6.65
C GLY A 32 3.42 -7.59 5.14
N GLY A 33 4.53 -8.14 4.63
CA GLY A 33 4.94 -8.06 3.23
C GLY A 33 5.94 -6.94 3.02
N GLY A 34 7.19 -7.29 2.71
CA GLY A 34 8.19 -6.31 2.34
C GLY A 34 7.81 -5.61 1.03
N PHE A 35 8.49 -4.51 0.71
CA PHE A 35 8.32 -3.84 -0.58
C PHE A 35 8.45 -4.82 -1.78
N ALA A 36 9.34 -5.82 -1.67
CA ALA A 36 9.51 -6.87 -2.67
C ALA A 36 8.26 -7.75 -2.85
N ASP A 37 7.55 -8.08 -1.76
CA ASP A 37 6.31 -8.85 -1.82
C ASP A 37 5.18 -8.03 -2.46
N ALA A 38 5.06 -6.76 -2.05
CA ALA A 38 4.08 -5.83 -2.63
C ALA A 38 4.35 -5.59 -4.14
N LEU A 39 5.61 -5.52 -4.54
CA LEU A 39 6.01 -5.44 -5.93
C LEU A 39 5.65 -6.72 -6.70
N HIS A 40 5.97 -7.88 -6.15
CA HIS A 40 5.65 -9.18 -6.75
C HIS A 40 4.15 -9.34 -6.97
N ASP A 41 3.35 -8.98 -5.97
CA ASP A 41 1.89 -9.01 -6.08
C ASP A 41 1.36 -7.98 -7.08
N SER A 42 1.99 -6.81 -7.19
CA SER A 42 1.66 -5.82 -8.21
C SER A 42 1.94 -6.34 -9.62
N LEU A 43 3.08 -7.02 -9.84
CA LEU A 43 3.42 -7.64 -11.12
C LEU A 43 2.43 -8.75 -11.49
N LYS A 44 2.06 -9.60 -10.53
CA LYS A 44 1.00 -10.61 -10.73
C LYS A 44 -0.33 -9.95 -11.09
N LYS A 45 -0.69 -8.85 -10.43
CA LYS A 45 -1.92 -8.10 -10.72
C LYS A 45 -1.93 -7.55 -12.14
N ILE A 46 -0.82 -6.98 -12.61
CA ILE A 46 -0.67 -6.50 -13.99
C ILE A 46 -0.87 -7.66 -14.98
N ASN A 47 -0.25 -8.81 -14.74
CA ASN A 47 -0.42 -9.99 -15.59
C ASN A 47 -1.88 -10.46 -15.65
N ARG A 48 -2.57 -10.52 -14.49
CA ARG A 48 -4.00 -10.86 -14.45
C ARG A 48 -4.85 -9.87 -15.23
N LEU A 49 -4.57 -8.57 -15.14
CA LEU A 49 -5.32 -7.55 -15.88
C LEU A 49 -5.13 -7.68 -17.40
N GLN A 50 -3.91 -7.98 -17.86
CA GLN A 50 -3.67 -8.26 -19.28
C GLN A 50 -4.42 -9.51 -19.76
N ASN A 51 -4.35 -10.61 -19.00
CA ASN A 51 -5.06 -11.84 -19.35
C ASN A 51 -6.57 -11.61 -19.40
N ALA A 52 -7.13 -10.96 -18.37
CA ALA A 52 -8.56 -10.65 -18.31
C ALA A 52 -9.01 -9.76 -19.47
N SER A 53 -8.21 -8.75 -19.85
CA SER A 53 -8.51 -7.95 -21.04
C SER A 53 -8.52 -8.78 -22.32
N GLY A 54 -7.59 -9.72 -22.47
CA GLY A 54 -7.55 -10.65 -23.59
C GLY A 54 -8.75 -11.61 -23.62
N GLU A 55 -9.16 -12.13 -22.46
CA GLU A 55 -10.33 -13.00 -22.33
C GLU A 55 -11.63 -12.27 -22.68
N ILE A 56 -11.84 -11.06 -22.13
CA ILE A 56 -13.02 -10.24 -22.43
C ILE A 56 -13.06 -9.87 -23.92
N SER A 57 -11.90 -9.58 -24.51
CA SER A 57 -11.79 -9.33 -25.96
C SER A 57 -12.22 -10.53 -26.79
N ARG A 58 -11.77 -11.75 -26.41
CA ARG A 58 -12.17 -12.99 -27.09
C ARG A 58 -13.65 -13.29 -26.92
N ALA A 59 -14.18 -13.13 -25.70
CA ALA A 59 -15.60 -13.34 -25.40
C ALA A 59 -16.49 -12.39 -26.21
N PHE A 60 -16.08 -11.14 -26.36
CA PHE A 60 -16.75 -10.18 -27.23
C PHE A 60 -16.69 -10.61 -28.72
N GLN A 61 -15.52 -11.04 -29.20
CA GLN A 61 -15.34 -11.51 -30.58
C GLN A 61 -16.15 -12.78 -30.89
N SER A 62 -16.36 -13.65 -29.90
CA SER A 62 -17.20 -14.85 -30.04
C SER A 62 -18.70 -14.56 -29.90
N GLY A 63 -19.09 -13.31 -29.62
CA GLY A 63 -20.50 -12.91 -29.46
C GLY A 63 -21.13 -13.41 -28.16
N GLU A 64 -20.33 -13.58 -27.10
CA GLU A 64 -20.81 -14.09 -25.82
C GLU A 64 -21.87 -13.14 -25.22
N PRO A 65 -23.07 -13.64 -24.89
CA PRO A 65 -24.15 -12.79 -24.39
C PRO A 65 -23.77 -12.13 -23.06
N GLY A 66 -23.99 -10.83 -22.97
CA GLY A 66 -23.69 -10.03 -21.77
C GLY A 66 -22.28 -9.43 -21.74
N VAL A 67 -21.42 -9.72 -22.72
CA VAL A 67 -20.14 -9.02 -22.90
C VAL A 67 -20.31 -7.93 -23.95
N ALA A 68 -20.12 -6.67 -23.56
CA ALA A 68 -20.26 -5.55 -24.47
C ALA A 68 -18.90 -4.90 -24.79
N LEU A 69 -18.87 -4.13 -25.87
CA LEU A 69 -17.65 -3.44 -26.32
C LEU A 69 -17.04 -2.54 -25.24
N HIS A 70 -17.88 -1.91 -24.41
CA HIS A 70 -17.39 -1.05 -23.32
C HIS A 70 -16.63 -1.84 -22.25
N ASP A 71 -16.98 -3.11 -22.01
CA ASP A 71 -16.26 -3.99 -21.09
C ASP A 71 -14.85 -4.27 -21.59
N VAL A 72 -14.72 -4.56 -22.89
CA VAL A 72 -13.41 -4.74 -23.56
C VAL A 72 -12.57 -3.48 -23.43
N MET A 73 -13.15 -2.32 -23.70
CA MET A 73 -12.47 -1.03 -23.61
C MET A 73 -12.01 -0.73 -22.18
N ILE A 74 -12.87 -0.93 -21.19
CA ILE A 74 -12.53 -0.70 -19.78
C ILE A 74 -11.43 -1.67 -19.33
N ALA A 75 -11.53 -2.95 -19.71
CA ALA A 75 -10.52 -3.95 -19.36
C ALA A 75 -9.16 -3.62 -20.00
N SER A 76 -9.16 -3.22 -21.27
CA SER A 76 -7.95 -2.77 -21.98
C SER A 76 -7.33 -1.54 -21.32
N GLN A 77 -8.14 -0.52 -21.00
CA GLN A 77 -7.65 0.69 -20.34
C GLN A 77 -7.04 0.38 -18.96
N LYS A 78 -7.67 -0.49 -18.18
CA LYS A 78 -7.15 -0.94 -16.88
C LYS A 78 -5.81 -1.66 -17.05
N ALA A 79 -5.68 -2.55 -18.02
CA ALA A 79 -4.44 -3.27 -18.30
C ALA A 79 -3.31 -2.32 -18.71
N SER A 80 -3.59 -1.36 -19.60
CA SER A 80 -2.62 -0.36 -20.07
C SER A 80 -2.10 0.52 -18.94
N ILE A 81 -3.00 1.13 -18.16
CA ILE A 81 -2.60 1.99 -17.02
C ILE A 81 -1.80 1.19 -15.99
N ALA A 82 -2.23 -0.03 -15.66
CA ALA A 82 -1.51 -0.88 -14.72
C ALA A 82 -0.10 -1.24 -15.22
N PHE A 83 0.04 -1.52 -16.51
CA PHE A 83 1.32 -1.79 -17.13
C PHE A 83 2.25 -0.58 -17.11
N GLU A 84 1.76 0.60 -17.49
CA GLU A 84 2.52 1.86 -17.44
C GLU A 84 3.04 2.14 -16.03
N MET A 85 2.18 2.00 -15.01
CA MET A 85 2.60 2.11 -13.62
C MET A 85 3.69 1.08 -13.27
N GLY A 86 3.54 -0.16 -13.73
CA GLY A 86 4.55 -1.21 -13.53
C GLY A 86 5.92 -0.85 -14.14
N VAL A 87 5.93 -0.25 -15.33
CA VAL A 87 7.16 0.23 -15.98
C VAL A 87 7.84 1.31 -15.15
N GLN A 88 7.07 2.26 -14.59
CA GLN A 88 7.62 3.30 -13.72
C GLN A 88 8.28 2.71 -12.47
N VAL A 89 7.63 1.74 -11.83
CA VAL A 89 8.19 1.06 -10.65
C VAL A 89 9.45 0.27 -11.02
N ARG A 90 9.45 -0.46 -12.14
CA ARG A 90 10.64 -1.14 -12.67
C ARG A 90 11.79 -0.15 -12.86
N ASN A 91 11.53 0.98 -13.51
CA ASN A 91 12.55 1.99 -13.76
C ASN A 91 13.10 2.54 -12.44
N ARG A 92 12.23 2.84 -11.47
CA ARG A 92 12.66 3.32 -10.15
C ARG A 92 13.54 2.31 -9.42
N LEU A 93 13.26 1.02 -9.54
CA LEU A 93 14.06 -0.05 -8.93
C LEU A 93 15.43 -0.20 -9.58
N VAL A 94 15.48 -0.14 -10.91
CA VAL A 94 16.74 -0.17 -11.66
C VAL A 94 17.59 1.04 -11.27
N THR A 95 17.00 2.23 -11.14
CA THR A 95 17.70 3.43 -10.67
C THR A 95 18.17 3.27 -9.24
N ALA A 96 17.33 2.80 -8.31
CA ALA A 96 17.74 2.60 -6.91
C ALA A 96 18.90 1.61 -6.78
N TYR A 97 18.91 0.54 -7.58
CA TYR A 97 20.05 -0.38 -7.65
C TYR A 97 21.32 0.29 -8.17
N LYS A 98 21.22 1.09 -9.23
CA LYS A 98 22.34 1.89 -9.76
C LYS A 98 22.85 2.91 -8.74
N ASP A 99 21.96 3.58 -8.02
CA ASP A 99 22.31 4.56 -6.99
C ASP A 99 23.11 3.91 -5.85
N ILE A 100 22.72 2.71 -5.40
CA ILE A 100 23.46 1.93 -4.41
C ILE A 100 24.85 1.51 -4.94
N MET A 101 24.95 1.05 -6.19
CA MET A 101 26.24 0.71 -6.79
C MET A 101 27.17 1.93 -6.90
N ASN A 102 26.61 3.10 -7.17
CA ASN A 102 27.37 4.34 -7.30
C ASN A 102 27.65 5.01 -5.94
N MET A 103 27.08 4.51 -4.83
CA MET A 103 27.36 5.00 -3.47
C MET A 103 28.69 4.47 -2.89
N GLN A 104 29.36 3.53 -3.56
CA GLN A 104 30.71 3.08 -3.20
C GLN A 104 31.70 3.32 -4.34
N ILE A 105 32.26 4.52 -4.33
CA ILE A 105 33.68 4.88 -4.47
C ILE A 105 33.90 6.23 -3.77
#